data_AF-A0A485MH11-F1
#
_entry.id   AF-A0A485MH11-F1
#
_cell.length_a   1.000
_cell.length_b   1.000
_cell.length_c   1.000
_cell.angle_alpha   90.00
_cell.angle_beta   90.00
_cell.angle_gamma   90.00
#
_symmetry.space_group_name_H-M   'P 1'
#
loop_
_entity.id
_entity.type
_entity.pdbx_description
1 polymer ?
#
loop_
_entity_poly.entity_id
_entity_poly.type
_entity_poly.pdbx_seq_one_letter_code
_entity_poly.pdbx_strand_id
1 'polypeptide(L)'
;MPNIGYESNKKTKHMLPSGFSKFLVHNVKELEVLLMCKKSHCAGISQCLLQEPQSIVERAAQLAIRITNPNARLHREEKEQTDSLCACRICVNKT
;
A
#
# COMPACT_ATOMS: atom_id res chain seq x y z
N MET A 1 11.77 -28.78 4.66
CA MET A 1 12.07 -28.33 3.28
C MET A 1 10.79 -27.81 2.64
N PRO A 2 10.78 -26.60 2.06
CA PRO A 2 9.64 -26.13 1.25
C PRO A 2 9.55 -26.94 -0.06
N ASN A 3 8.32 -27.27 -0.46
CA ASN A 3 7.98 -28.07 -1.65
C ASN A 3 6.79 -27.44 -2.39
N ILE A 4 6.64 -27.70 -3.69
CA ILE A 4 5.55 -27.25 -4.57
C ILE A 4 4.17 -27.63 -3.99
N GLY A 5 4.08 -28.76 -3.28
CA GLY A 5 2.84 -29.21 -2.61
C GLY A 5 2.30 -28.27 -1.52
N TYR A 6 3.10 -27.32 -1.02
CA TYR A 6 2.65 -26.29 -0.06
C TYR A 6 2.18 -25.00 -0.75
N GLU A 7 2.12 -24.97 -2.07
CA GLU A 7 1.67 -23.78 -2.80
C GLU A 7 0.20 -23.48 -2.51
N SER A 8 -0.10 -22.22 -2.22
CA SER A 8 -1.47 -21.75 -2.07
C SER A 8 -2.18 -21.73 -3.42
N ASN A 9 -3.51 -21.93 -3.42
CA ASN A 9 -4.32 -21.85 -4.62
C ASN A 9 -4.05 -20.53 -5.37
N LYS A 10 -3.84 -20.61 -6.68
CA LYS A 10 -3.52 -19.45 -7.54
C LYS A 10 -4.50 -18.27 -7.38
N LYS A 11 -5.78 -18.57 -7.11
CA LYS A 11 -6.82 -17.54 -6.92
C LYS A 11 -6.69 -16.79 -5.59
N THR A 12 -6.21 -17.46 -4.54
CA THR A 12 -6.13 -16.90 -3.18
C THR A 12 -4.72 -16.47 -2.81
N LYS A 13 -3.73 -16.79 -3.65
CA LYS A 13 -2.34 -16.36 -3.52
C LYS A 13 -2.31 -14.83 -3.47
N HIS A 14 -1.73 -14.27 -2.41
CA HIS A 14 -1.62 -12.82 -2.15
C HIS A 14 -2.91 -12.09 -1.71
N MET A 15 -3.98 -12.80 -1.36
CA MET A 15 -5.15 -12.18 -0.73
C MET A 15 -4.92 -11.96 0.77
N LEU A 16 -5.45 -10.86 1.28
CA LEU A 16 -5.59 -10.60 2.72
C LEU A 16 -6.68 -11.52 3.31
N PRO A 17 -6.64 -11.78 4.63
CA PRO A 17 -7.72 -12.51 5.31
C PRO A 17 -9.07 -11.80 5.22
N SER A 18 -9.08 -10.50 4.92
CA SER A 18 -10.28 -9.72 4.63
C SER A 18 -10.93 -10.02 3.28
N GLY A 19 -10.30 -10.84 2.43
CA GLY A 19 -10.80 -11.20 1.11
C GLY A 19 -10.43 -10.22 0.00
N PHE A 20 -9.50 -9.29 0.25
CA PHE A 20 -9.02 -8.32 -0.74
C PHE A 20 -7.55 -8.54 -1.09
N SER A 21 -7.14 -8.16 -2.30
CA SER A 21 -5.72 -8.09 -2.66
C SER A 21 -5.18 -6.70 -2.36
N LYS A 22 -4.04 -6.63 -1.66
CA LYS A 22 -3.40 -5.37 -1.28
C LYS A 22 -2.71 -4.73 -2.49
N PHE A 23 -3.04 -3.48 -2.78
CA PHE A 23 -2.36 -2.66 -3.78
C PHE A 23 -1.63 -1.52 -3.09
N LEU A 24 -0.31 -1.39 -3.29
CA LEU A 24 0.48 -0.32 -2.67
C LEU A 24 0.33 0.97 -3.50
N VAL A 25 -0.07 2.06 -2.84
CA VAL A 25 -0.32 3.36 -3.46
C VAL A 25 0.74 4.36 -3.02
N HIS A 26 1.35 5.02 -4.01
CA HIS A 26 2.32 6.11 -3.81
C HIS A 26 1.72 7.48 -4.15
N ASN A 27 0.72 7.54 -5.01
CA ASN A 27 0.15 8.80 -5.48
C ASN A 27 -1.37 8.77 -5.50
N VAL A 28 -1.95 9.97 -5.43
CA VAL A 28 -3.40 10.18 -5.53
C VAL A 28 -3.96 9.66 -6.87
N LYS A 29 -3.19 9.73 -7.97
CA LYS A 29 -3.59 9.25 -9.30
C LYS A 29 -3.71 7.72 -9.38
N GLU A 30 -2.93 6.98 -8.61
CA GLU A 30 -2.95 5.51 -8.61
C GLU A 30 -4.24 4.94 -8.02
N LEU A 31 -4.95 5.72 -7.20
CA LEU A 31 -6.30 5.36 -6.72
C LEU A 31 -7.33 5.28 -7.85
N GLU A 32 -7.16 6.03 -8.95
CA GLU A 32 -8.09 6.00 -10.09
C GLU A 32 -8.03 4.66 -10.82
N VAL A 33 -6.87 4.01 -10.84
CA VAL A 33 -6.69 2.67 -11.44
C VAL A 33 -7.58 1.64 -10.72
N LEU A 34 -7.87 1.86 -9.44
CA LEU A 34 -8.70 0.99 -8.62
C LEU A 34 -10.20 1.30 -8.71
N LEU A 35 -10.62 2.28 -9.51
CA LEU A 35 -12.02 2.72 -9.59
C LEU A 35 -12.98 1.56 -9.92
N MET A 36 -12.58 0.72 -10.88
CA MET A 36 -13.39 -0.42 -11.33
C MET A 36 -13.25 -1.63 -10.41
N CYS A 37 -12.08 -1.81 -9.78
CA CYS A 37 -11.73 -3.02 -9.05
C CYS A 37 -11.83 -2.87 -7.52
N LYS A 38 -12.58 -1.87 -7.03
CA LYS A 38 -12.76 -1.59 -5.60
C LYS A 38 -13.35 -2.72 -4.74
N LYS A 39 -14.00 -3.71 -5.38
CA LYS A 39 -14.54 -4.90 -4.69
C LYS A 39 -13.49 -5.98 -4.42
N SER A 40 -12.42 -6.06 -5.22
CA SER A 40 -11.39 -7.08 -5.09
C SER A 40 -10.09 -6.56 -4.50
N HIS A 41 -9.83 -5.24 -4.57
CA HIS A 41 -8.59 -4.64 -4.09
C HIS A 41 -8.81 -3.64 -2.96
N CYS A 42 -7.83 -3.60 -2.05
CA CYS A 42 -7.69 -2.57 -1.04
C CYS A 42 -6.42 -1.75 -1.31
N ALA A 43 -6.46 -0.45 -1.02
CA ALA A 43 -5.31 0.43 -1.11
C ALA A 43 -4.49 0.39 0.19
N GLY A 44 -3.21 0.07 0.07
CA GLY A 44 -2.22 0.22 1.12
C GLY A 44 -1.44 1.51 0.88
N ILE A 45 -1.46 2.41 1.85
CA ILE A 45 -0.65 3.63 1.80
C ILE A 45 0.82 3.25 2.02
N SER A 46 1.71 3.69 1.14
CA SER A 46 3.14 3.49 1.32
C SER A 46 3.69 4.27 2.53
N GLN A 47 4.65 3.68 3.24
CA GLN A 47 5.32 4.33 4.36
C GLN A 47 6.27 5.46 3.90
N CYS A 48 6.79 5.36 2.68
CA CYS A 48 7.75 6.32 2.10
C CYS A 48 7.07 7.39 1.25
N LEU A 49 5.90 7.86 1.68
CA LEU A 49 5.24 8.98 1.01
C LEU A 49 5.91 10.30 1.39
N LEU A 50 6.22 11.09 0.37
CA LEU A 50 6.60 12.50 0.51
C LEU A 50 5.36 13.37 0.74
N GLN A 51 4.24 12.98 0.15
CA GLN A 51 2.98 13.70 0.25
C GLN A 51 2.17 13.29 1.48
N GLU A 52 1.28 14.19 1.86
CA GLU A 52 0.38 14.03 2.98
C GLU A 52 -0.68 12.94 2.71
N PRO A 53 -0.64 11.77 3.39
CA PRO A 53 -1.60 10.68 3.16
C PRO A 53 -3.06 11.04 3.49
N GLN A 54 -3.34 12.16 4.18
CA GLN A 54 -4.70 12.67 4.32
C GLN A 54 -5.38 12.90 2.96
N SER A 55 -4.65 13.43 1.96
CA SER A 55 -5.18 13.63 0.61
C SER A 55 -5.57 12.31 -0.09
N ILE A 56 -4.79 11.25 0.15
CA ILE A 56 -5.02 9.90 -0.35
C ILE A 56 -6.24 9.28 0.33
N VAL A 57 -6.36 9.45 1.65
CA VAL A 57 -7.51 8.96 2.44
C VAL A 57 -8.80 9.65 2.02
N GLU A 58 -8.79 10.96 1.90
CA GLU A 58 -9.96 11.75 1.49
C GLU A 58 -10.43 11.36 0.09
N ARG A 59 -9.49 11.24 -0.86
CA ARG A 59 -9.85 10.80 -2.21
C ARG A 59 -10.32 9.35 -2.26
N ALA A 60 -9.70 8.45 -1.49
CA ALA A 60 -10.16 7.07 -1.41
C ALA A 60 -11.58 6.97 -0.84
N ALA A 61 -11.93 7.84 0.11
CA ALA A 61 -13.28 7.93 0.66
C ALA A 61 -14.29 8.36 -0.42
N GLN A 62 -13.96 9.36 -1.24
CA GLN A 62 -14.78 9.79 -2.39
C GLN A 62 -15.02 8.65 -3.39
N LEU A 63 -13.98 7.83 -3.65
CA LEU A 63 -14.06 6.70 -4.59
C LEU A 63 -14.63 5.41 -3.97
N ALA A 64 -14.93 5.42 -2.67
CA ALA A 64 -15.34 4.25 -1.88
C ALA A 64 -14.35 3.07 -1.97
N ILE A 65 -13.04 3.38 -1.95
CA ILE A 65 -11.97 2.38 -1.92
C ILE A 65 -11.57 2.12 -0.46
N ARG A 66 -11.48 0.85 -0.07
CA ARG A 66 -11.03 0.48 1.28
C ARG A 66 -9.53 0.65 1.42
N ILE A 67 -9.11 1.36 2.46
CA ILE A 67 -7.70 1.53 2.82
C ILE A 67 -7.34 0.58 3.97
N THR A 68 -6.17 -0.07 3.89
CA THR A 68 -5.68 -0.97 4.95
C THR A 68 -5.22 -0.23 6.20
N ASN A 69 -4.58 0.94 6.02
CA ASN A 69 -3.99 1.75 7.10
C ASN A 69 -4.52 3.20 7.06
N PRO A 70 -5.77 3.47 7.48
CA PRO A 70 -6.33 4.83 7.40
C PRO A 70 -5.61 5.83 8.31
N ASN A 71 -5.02 5.37 9.42
CA ASN A 71 -4.37 6.21 10.44
C ASN A 71 -2.86 6.38 10.23
N ALA A 72 -2.32 6.09 9.04
CA ALA A 72 -0.88 6.00 8.78
C ALA A 72 -0.05 7.25 9.13
N ARG A 73 -0.68 8.41 9.40
CA ARG A 73 0.02 9.68 9.68
C ARG A 73 -0.16 10.26 11.08
N LEU A 74 -1.06 9.74 11.91
CA LEU A 74 -1.30 10.29 13.26
C LEU A 74 -0.18 9.96 14.27
N HIS A 75 0.92 9.35 13.83
CA HIS A 75 1.95 8.80 14.71
C HIS A 75 3.39 9.25 14.35
N ARG A 76 3.53 10.36 13.63
CA ARG A 76 4.85 10.92 13.29
C ARG A 76 5.40 11.93 14.31
N GLU A 77 4.64 12.29 15.34
CA GLU A 77 5.15 13.18 16.40
C GLU A 77 6.13 12.49 17.36
N GLU A 78 6.27 11.14 17.33
CA GLU A 78 7.24 10.40 18.15
C GLU A 78 7.87 9.20 17.41
N LYS A 79 8.40 9.41 16.21
CA LYS A 79 9.35 8.47 15.59
C LYS A 79 10.58 9.18 15.07
N GLU A 80 11.35 9.74 16.00
CA GLU A 80 12.81 9.69 15.84
C GLU A 80 13.21 8.20 15.80
N GLN A 81 14.03 7.82 14.83
CA GLN A 81 14.61 6.47 14.69
C GLN A 81 13.64 5.32 14.36
N THR A 82 13.19 5.22 13.11
CA THR A 82 13.39 4.01 12.28
C THR A 82 13.04 4.38 10.83
N ASP A 83 14.03 4.84 10.08
CA ASP A 83 14.22 4.60 8.64
C ASP A 83 15.36 5.50 8.13
N SER A 84 16.56 5.28 8.65
CA SER A 84 17.81 5.57 7.92
C SER A 84 17.93 4.78 6.59
N LEU A 85 16.86 4.10 6.17
CA LEU A 85 16.67 3.44 4.88
C LEU A 85 15.77 4.23 3.89
N CYS A 86 15.24 5.40 4.26
CA CYS A 86 14.78 6.36 3.25
C CYS A 86 15.96 7.04 2.51
N ALA A 87 17.21 6.81 2.91
CA ALA A 87 18.29 7.73 2.57
C ALA A 87 19.07 7.49 1.24
N CYS A 88 18.92 6.40 0.46
CA CYS A 88 19.87 6.24 -0.69
C CYS A 88 19.57 5.32 -1.90
N ARG A 89 18.41 4.68 -2.14
CA ARG A 89 18.45 3.44 -2.95
C ARG A 89 17.29 3.05 -3.89
N ILE A 90 16.88 3.93 -4.81
CA ILE A 90 16.55 3.47 -6.19
C ILE A 90 17.28 4.35 -7.21
N CYS A 91 18.60 4.40 -7.13
CA CYS A 91 19.43 4.78 -8.29
C CYS A 91 19.46 6.29 -8.61
N VAL A 92 20.33 7.02 -7.90
CA VAL A 92 21.33 7.76 -8.66
C VAL A 92 22.09 6.72 -9.49
N ASN A 93 21.96 6.73 -10.82
CA ASN A 93 22.83 6.04 -11.77
C ASN A 93 23.05 4.52 -11.58
N LYS A 94 22.18 3.68 -12.16
CA LYS A 94 22.63 2.35 -12.60
C LYS A 94 21.91 1.77 -13.83
N THR A 95 21.74 2.55 -14.89
CA THR A 95 22.29 2.36 -16.26
C THR A 95 21.90 3.56 -17.10
#